data_AF-A0A1H2CER9-F1
#
_entry.id   AF-A0A1H2CER9-F1
#
_cell.length_a   1.000
_cell.length_b   1.000
_cell.length_c   1.000
_cell.angle_alpha   90.00
_cell.angle_beta   90.00
_cell.angle_gamma   90.00
#
_symmetry.space_group_name_H-M   'P 1'
#
loop_
_entity.id
_entity.type
_entity.pdbx_description
1 polymer ?
#
loop_
_entity_poly.entity_id
_entity_poly.type
_entity_poly.pdbx_seq_one_letter_code
_entity_poly.pdbx_strand_id
1 'polypeptide(L)'
;MAKRKLIGAVAALVVPAGLLAYSVLPSDAAVAPTTGTTYQLIVKKSGKCVDVPSASKDNSALLQQWGCTAGSAWQQFKLVASGSNFLIQNVNSGKCVDVPSASKTSGQQLQQYTCVGSQTNQQWRLAASGTDTFQIINVNSGLCVSDQGASTANGAAIIQETCTANSNKQWAFTPVTTSVSYTVAADGTGTYKTVQAAIDAVGTGNTSRKTITIKPGTYREIVTVPNTKPFVTLQGGGDSSDDVVIVNNRSNAGGYGTSGSATLFANGKEFTATNLTIANDYGEGSQAVAANLNADKLVFDNVRFLGAQDTLLVNSGRSYVKGGYVEGTVDFIFGGGTAVFNGTKIYQKRSTGGPITAARTDAGNAFGFLIYKSTITGATNNTTQLGRPWGADAQVLYRESSLSATVKTAQPWTDMSGNVWQNARFLEYKNTGSGATTNSNRPQLSDSQAAGYTPQKYLAGTDNWNPVG
;
A
#
# COMPACT_ATOMS: atom_id res chain seq x y z
N MET A 1 -84.83 -31.23 16.64
CA MET A 1 -84.70 -30.34 17.82
C MET A 1 -83.89 -29.12 17.40
N ALA A 2 -84.52 -27.96 17.34
CA ALA A 2 -83.94 -26.71 16.85
C ALA A 2 -83.48 -25.82 18.01
N LYS A 3 -82.21 -25.42 18.04
CA LYS A 3 -81.62 -24.29 18.79
C LYS A 3 -80.26 -23.99 18.13
N ARG A 4 -79.72 -22.78 18.01
CA ARG A 4 -80.12 -21.37 18.19
C ARG A 4 -78.98 -20.58 17.53
N LYS A 5 -79.29 -19.47 16.88
CA LYS A 5 -78.32 -18.52 16.30
C LYS A 5 -77.35 -18.00 17.37
N LEU A 6 -76.08 -17.82 17.01
CA LEU A 6 -75.24 -16.76 17.56
C LEU A 6 -74.54 -16.02 16.40
N ILE A 7 -74.63 -14.70 16.47
CA ILE A 7 -74.17 -13.71 15.49
C ILE A 7 -72.73 -13.35 15.85
N GLY A 8 -71.81 -13.45 14.89
CA GLY A 8 -70.46 -12.89 14.97
C GLY A 8 -70.19 -12.08 13.72
N ALA A 9 -70.17 -10.76 13.85
CA ALA A 9 -69.92 -9.83 12.75
C ALA A 9 -68.44 -9.88 12.34
N VAL A 10 -68.17 -10.19 11.07
CA VAL A 10 -66.83 -10.10 10.48
C VAL A 10 -66.77 -8.80 9.69
N ALA A 11 -66.03 -7.81 10.21
CA ALA A 11 -65.63 -6.63 9.45
C ALA A 11 -64.42 -7.02 8.58
N ALA A 12 -64.66 -7.25 7.29
CA ALA A 12 -63.60 -7.45 6.31
C ALA A 12 -63.01 -6.09 5.91
N LEU A 13 -61.84 -5.77 6.46
CA LEU A 13 -61.04 -4.63 6.02
C LEU A 13 -60.32 -5.04 4.71
N VAL A 14 -60.79 -4.50 3.59
CA VAL A 14 -60.11 -4.64 2.29
C VAL A 14 -58.89 -3.71 2.31
N VAL A 15 -57.70 -4.28 2.40
CA VAL A 15 -56.44 -3.56 2.13
C VAL A 15 -56.17 -3.64 0.63
N PRO A 16 -56.07 -2.52 -0.11
CA PRO A 16 -55.69 -2.58 -1.51
C PRO A 16 -54.23 -3.03 -1.61
N ALA A 17 -53.99 -4.11 -2.37
CA ALA A 17 -52.66 -4.49 -2.78
C ALA A 17 -52.10 -3.40 -3.70
N GLY A 18 -51.34 -2.47 -3.12
CA GLY A 18 -50.54 -1.52 -3.89
C GLY A 18 -49.51 -2.28 -4.70
N LEU A 19 -49.59 -2.16 -6.02
CA LEU A 19 -48.53 -2.52 -6.95
C LEU A 19 -47.26 -1.79 -6.53
N LEU A 20 -46.37 -2.49 -5.84
CA LEU A 20 -44.96 -2.09 -5.70
C LEU A 20 -44.34 -2.20 -7.08
N ALA A 21 -44.32 -1.08 -7.81
CA ALA A 21 -43.45 -0.93 -8.95
C ALA A 21 -42.00 -1.00 -8.44
N TYR A 22 -41.40 -2.19 -8.53
CA TYR A 22 -39.95 -2.34 -8.45
C TYR A 22 -39.38 -1.54 -9.62
N SER A 23 -38.92 -0.32 -9.34
CA SER A 23 -38.00 0.38 -10.22
C SER A 23 -36.68 -0.40 -10.16
N VAL A 24 -36.56 -1.39 -11.04
CA VAL A 24 -35.26 -1.98 -11.36
C VAL A 24 -34.53 -0.90 -12.17
N LEU A 25 -33.91 0.06 -11.46
CA LEU A 25 -32.86 0.85 -12.06
C LEU A 25 -31.76 -0.15 -12.45
N PRO A 26 -31.33 -0.23 -13.71
CA PRO A 26 -30.11 -0.97 -14.01
C PRO A 26 -28.97 -0.33 -13.22
N SER A 27 -28.48 -1.06 -12.22
CA SER A 27 -27.18 -0.83 -11.62
C SER A 27 -26.13 -1.10 -12.69
N ASP A 28 -25.69 -0.04 -13.36
CA ASP A 28 -24.36 0.11 -13.97
C ASP A 28 -24.29 1.50 -14.62
N ALA A 29 -24.59 2.54 -13.82
CA ALA A 29 -24.32 3.90 -14.26
C ALA A 29 -22.79 4.08 -14.27
N ALA A 30 -22.23 4.12 -15.48
CA ALA A 30 -20.83 4.41 -15.73
C ALA A 30 -20.36 5.60 -14.88
N VAL A 31 -19.22 5.47 -14.21
CA VAL A 31 -18.61 6.59 -13.48
C VAL A 31 -18.30 7.69 -14.50
N ALA A 32 -18.92 8.86 -14.31
CA ALA A 32 -18.71 9.99 -15.21
C ALA A 32 -17.22 10.36 -15.28
N PRO A 33 -16.67 10.65 -16.48
CA PRO A 33 -15.30 11.10 -16.62
C PRO A 33 -15.03 12.34 -15.76
N THR A 34 -13.90 12.35 -15.07
CA THR A 34 -13.52 13.40 -14.12
C THR A 34 -12.59 14.43 -14.78
N THR A 35 -12.82 15.70 -14.47
CA THR A 35 -11.93 16.79 -14.89
C THR A 35 -10.54 16.60 -14.31
N GLY A 36 -9.51 16.95 -15.08
CA GLY A 36 -8.10 16.80 -14.70
C GLY A 36 -7.51 15.44 -15.05
N THR A 37 -8.34 14.44 -15.33
CA THR A 37 -7.90 13.09 -15.72
C THR A 37 -7.60 13.01 -17.23
N THR A 38 -6.61 12.20 -17.58
CA THR A 38 -6.23 11.87 -18.96
C THR A 38 -6.87 10.56 -19.39
N TYR A 39 -7.43 10.53 -20.59
CA TYR A 39 -8.15 9.39 -21.14
C TYR A 39 -7.65 9.03 -22.55
N GLN A 40 -7.77 7.76 -22.91
CA GLN A 40 -7.95 7.36 -24.30
C GLN A 40 -9.46 7.34 -24.59
N LEU A 41 -9.88 7.99 -25.68
CA LEU A 41 -11.28 8.05 -26.12
C LEU A 41 -11.52 6.95 -27.14
N ILE A 42 -12.23 5.89 -26.75
CA ILE A 42 -12.36 4.67 -27.56
C ILE A 42 -13.78 4.58 -28.13
N VAL A 43 -13.92 4.55 -29.46
CA VAL A 43 -15.24 4.38 -30.09
C VAL A 43 -15.74 2.94 -29.92
N LYS A 44 -16.98 2.78 -29.45
CA LYS A 44 -17.58 1.47 -29.18
C LYS A 44 -17.69 0.60 -30.42
N LYS A 45 -17.88 1.20 -31.61
CA LYS A 45 -18.05 0.49 -32.87
C LYS A 45 -16.82 -0.35 -33.27
N SER A 46 -15.62 0.22 -33.17
CA SER A 46 -14.39 -0.41 -33.67
C SER A 46 -13.40 -0.77 -32.56
N GLY A 47 -13.57 -0.24 -31.35
CA GLY A 47 -12.60 -0.36 -30.27
C GLY A 47 -11.33 0.46 -30.48
N LYS A 48 -11.34 1.42 -31.40
CA LYS A 48 -10.20 2.27 -31.74
C LYS A 48 -10.25 3.63 -31.06
N CYS A 49 -9.09 4.25 -30.93
CA CYS A 49 -8.91 5.50 -30.23
C CYS A 49 -9.08 6.69 -31.17
N VAL A 50 -9.57 7.82 -30.66
CA VAL A 50 -9.35 9.13 -31.29
C VAL A 50 -7.85 9.36 -31.41
N ASP A 51 -7.41 9.76 -32.60
CA ASP A 51 -6.01 9.88 -32.97
C ASP A 51 -5.77 11.22 -33.67
N VAL A 52 -4.68 11.89 -33.29
CA VAL A 52 -4.10 13.00 -34.05
C VAL A 52 -3.07 12.41 -35.02
N PRO A 53 -3.30 12.46 -36.34
CA PRO A 53 -2.44 11.80 -37.32
C PRO A 53 -0.98 12.23 -37.19
N SER A 54 -0.08 11.24 -37.26
CA SER A 54 1.38 11.44 -37.22
C SER A 54 1.86 12.25 -36.00
N ALA A 55 1.12 12.20 -34.89
CA ALA A 55 1.40 12.99 -33.68
C ALA A 55 1.55 14.50 -33.94
N SER A 56 0.87 15.02 -34.97
CA SER A 56 0.95 16.43 -35.35
C SER A 56 0.66 17.34 -34.15
N LYS A 57 1.39 18.46 -34.08
CA LYS A 57 1.14 19.53 -33.10
C LYS A 57 0.53 20.76 -33.77
N ASP A 58 0.18 20.69 -35.04
CA ASP A 58 -0.31 21.84 -35.79
C ASP A 58 -1.78 22.09 -35.53
N ASN A 59 -2.18 23.35 -35.62
CA ASN A 59 -3.59 23.69 -35.77
C ASN A 59 -4.12 23.08 -37.06
N SER A 60 -5.39 22.70 -37.06
CA SER A 60 -6.07 22.13 -38.22
C SER A 60 -5.62 20.74 -38.64
N ALA A 61 -4.83 20.04 -37.82
CA ALA A 61 -4.66 18.59 -37.98
C ALA A 61 -6.02 17.91 -37.73
N LEU A 62 -6.53 17.24 -38.77
CA LEU A 62 -7.83 16.58 -38.77
C LEU A 62 -7.78 15.28 -37.98
N LEU A 63 -8.77 15.05 -37.12
CA LEU A 63 -8.82 13.88 -36.25
C LEU A 63 -9.30 12.64 -37.01
N GLN A 64 -8.76 11.50 -36.64
CA GLN A 64 -9.10 10.19 -37.19
C GLN A 64 -9.25 9.14 -36.08
N GLN A 65 -9.78 7.96 -36.39
CA GLN A 65 -9.60 6.80 -35.51
C GLN A 65 -8.37 5.99 -35.91
N TRP A 66 -7.68 5.45 -34.92
CA TRP A 66 -6.56 4.52 -35.12
C TRP A 66 -6.50 3.49 -34.00
N GLY A 67 -5.80 2.37 -34.22
CA GLY A 67 -5.52 1.40 -33.18
C GLY A 67 -4.93 2.07 -31.93
N CYS A 68 -5.48 1.77 -30.76
CA CYS A 68 -5.03 2.33 -29.49
C CYS A 68 -3.60 1.88 -29.19
N THR A 69 -2.70 2.84 -29.00
CA THR A 69 -1.27 2.61 -28.73
C THR A 69 -0.95 3.08 -27.32
N ALA A 70 -0.53 2.16 -26.45
CA ALA A 70 -0.19 2.47 -25.06
C ALA A 70 0.94 3.51 -24.99
N GLY A 71 0.82 4.47 -24.06
CA GLY A 71 1.83 5.52 -23.86
C GLY A 71 1.92 6.60 -24.95
N SER A 72 1.16 6.48 -26.05
CA SER A 72 1.21 7.44 -27.17
C SER A 72 0.43 8.71 -26.87
N ALA A 73 1.12 9.78 -26.47
CA ALA A 73 0.52 11.02 -25.98
C ALA A 73 -0.43 11.71 -26.99
N TRP A 74 -0.30 11.46 -28.30
CA TRP A 74 -1.19 12.03 -29.32
C TRP A 74 -2.56 11.33 -29.43
N GLN A 75 -2.74 10.19 -28.76
CA GLN A 75 -4.03 9.51 -28.58
C GLN A 75 -4.61 9.71 -27.17
N GLN A 76 -3.98 10.56 -26.36
CA GLN A 76 -4.38 10.82 -24.98
C GLN A 76 -4.95 12.22 -24.86
N PHE A 77 -6.08 12.33 -24.15
CA PHE A 77 -6.83 13.57 -24.03
C PHE A 77 -7.17 13.85 -22.56
N LYS A 78 -6.76 15.01 -22.07
CA LYS A 78 -7.11 15.52 -20.76
C LYS A 78 -8.45 16.24 -20.83
N LEU A 79 -9.36 15.89 -19.92
CA LEU A 79 -10.59 16.67 -19.73
C LEU A 79 -10.30 17.91 -18.89
N VAL A 80 -10.49 19.10 -19.46
CA VAL A 80 -10.28 20.38 -18.78
C VAL A 80 -11.63 21.04 -18.54
N ALA A 81 -11.89 21.46 -17.30
CA ALA A 81 -13.15 22.11 -16.95
C ALA A 81 -13.32 23.44 -17.69
N SER A 82 -14.53 23.70 -18.20
CA SER A 82 -14.92 24.96 -18.83
C SER A 82 -16.37 25.30 -18.46
N GLY A 83 -16.56 25.82 -17.24
CA GLY A 83 -17.89 25.99 -16.65
C GLY A 83 -18.55 24.63 -16.38
N SER A 84 -19.78 24.45 -16.87
CA SER A 84 -20.49 23.15 -16.85
C SER A 84 -20.12 22.22 -18.01
N ASN A 85 -19.23 22.66 -18.92
CA ASN A 85 -18.77 21.92 -20.08
C ASN A 85 -17.28 21.55 -19.93
N PHE A 86 -16.74 20.86 -20.93
CA PHE A 86 -15.35 20.45 -20.96
C PHE A 86 -14.65 20.93 -22.24
N LEU A 87 -13.37 21.24 -22.14
CA LEU A 87 -12.45 21.13 -23.26
C LEU A 87 -11.85 19.72 -23.26
N ILE A 88 -11.61 19.18 -24.45
CA ILE A 88 -10.91 17.90 -24.63
C ILE A 88 -9.53 18.23 -25.20
N GLN A 89 -8.51 18.26 -24.34
CA GLN A 89 -7.17 18.73 -24.69
C GLN A 89 -6.24 17.55 -24.98
N ASN A 90 -5.66 17.49 -26.16
CA ASN A 90 -4.65 16.50 -26.51
C ASN A 90 -3.37 16.68 -25.67
N VAL A 91 -2.85 15.59 -25.11
CA VAL A 91 -1.69 15.61 -24.21
C VAL A 91 -0.39 15.93 -24.96
N ASN A 92 -0.23 15.48 -26.20
CA ASN A 92 0.98 15.73 -26.99
C ASN A 92 1.10 17.17 -27.49
N SER A 93 0.01 17.75 -28.00
CA SER A 93 0.02 19.07 -28.64
C SER A 93 -0.42 20.22 -27.71
N GLY A 94 -1.11 19.91 -26.61
CA GLY A 94 -1.77 20.90 -25.74
C GLY A 94 -2.98 21.58 -26.40
N LYS A 95 -3.41 21.13 -27.58
CA LYS A 95 -4.53 21.69 -28.37
C LYS A 95 -5.84 20.98 -28.07
N CYS A 96 -6.95 21.64 -28.34
CA CYS A 96 -8.28 21.16 -28.02
C CYS A 96 -8.95 20.56 -29.26
N VAL A 97 -9.76 19.53 -29.05
CA VAL A 97 -10.70 19.04 -30.07
C VAL A 97 -11.65 20.18 -30.42
N ASP A 98 -11.69 20.50 -31.71
CA ASP A 98 -12.28 21.71 -32.26
C ASP A 98 -13.14 21.35 -33.47
N VAL A 99 -14.30 21.99 -33.56
CA VAL A 99 -15.10 22.01 -34.79
C VAL A 99 -14.61 23.15 -35.69
N PRO A 100 -14.07 22.85 -36.89
CA PRO A 100 -13.54 23.87 -37.78
C PRO A 100 -14.54 24.97 -38.10
N SER A 101 -14.09 26.22 -37.97
CA SER A 101 -14.88 27.43 -38.26
C SER A 101 -16.24 27.47 -37.56
N ALA A 102 -16.38 26.80 -36.40
CA ALA A 102 -17.63 26.66 -35.66
C ALA A 102 -18.81 26.13 -36.51
N SER A 103 -18.51 25.31 -37.52
CA SER A 103 -19.50 24.70 -38.41
C SER A 103 -20.60 23.96 -37.64
N LYS A 104 -21.84 24.07 -38.10
CA LYS A 104 -22.99 23.31 -37.56
C LYS A 104 -23.44 22.20 -38.52
N THR A 105 -22.65 21.93 -39.55
CA THR A 105 -22.96 20.96 -40.59
C THR A 105 -22.63 19.54 -40.12
N SER A 106 -23.60 18.65 -40.24
CA SER A 106 -23.41 17.21 -40.04
C SER A 106 -22.42 16.66 -41.08
N GLY A 107 -21.47 15.83 -40.63
CA GLY A 107 -20.39 15.31 -41.48
C GLY A 107 -19.08 16.11 -41.39
N GLN A 108 -19.04 17.24 -40.68
CA GLN A 108 -17.82 18.02 -40.53
C GLN A 108 -16.75 17.23 -39.75
N GLN A 109 -15.61 16.97 -40.38
CA GLN A 109 -14.45 16.39 -39.69
C GLN A 109 -13.91 17.35 -38.65
N LEU A 110 -13.63 16.81 -37.47
CA LEU A 110 -13.07 17.56 -36.34
C LEU A 110 -11.57 17.74 -36.54
N GLN A 111 -11.03 18.79 -35.93
CA GLN A 111 -9.60 19.07 -35.92
C GLN A 111 -9.10 19.23 -34.48
N GLN A 112 -7.78 19.33 -34.31
CA GLN A 112 -7.24 20.01 -33.13
C GLN A 112 -6.95 21.48 -33.45
N TYR A 113 -7.19 22.36 -32.47
CA TYR A 113 -6.85 23.77 -32.57
C TYR A 113 -6.42 24.33 -31.22
N THR A 114 -5.77 25.49 -31.23
CA THR A 114 -5.38 26.20 -30.01
C THR A 114 -6.59 26.37 -29.08
N CYS A 115 -6.44 25.92 -27.84
CA CYS A 115 -7.52 25.93 -26.86
C CYS A 115 -7.94 27.36 -26.52
N VAL A 116 -9.23 27.68 -26.66
CA VAL A 116 -9.82 28.95 -26.24
C VAL A 116 -11.08 28.64 -25.43
N GLY A 117 -11.00 28.76 -24.10
CA GLY A 117 -12.06 28.33 -23.18
C GLY A 117 -13.42 29.02 -23.37
N SER A 118 -13.46 30.22 -23.97
CA SER A 118 -14.70 30.93 -24.28
C SER A 118 -15.38 30.48 -25.59
N GLN A 119 -14.71 29.68 -26.42
CA GLN A 119 -15.22 29.26 -27.74
C GLN A 119 -16.10 28.02 -27.62
N THR A 120 -17.39 28.16 -27.89
CA THR A 120 -18.39 27.08 -27.76
C THR A 120 -18.21 25.94 -28.77
N ASN A 121 -17.49 26.16 -29.88
CA ASN A 121 -17.13 25.12 -30.85
C ASN A 121 -15.99 24.20 -30.35
N GLN A 122 -15.32 24.54 -29.24
CA GLN A 122 -14.35 23.69 -28.54
C GLN A 122 -14.88 23.15 -27.20
N GLN A 123 -16.09 23.53 -26.81
CA GLN A 123 -16.72 23.06 -25.59
C GLN A 123 -17.60 21.85 -25.88
N TRP A 124 -17.53 20.87 -24.99
CA TRP A 124 -18.20 19.58 -25.12
C TRP A 124 -19.00 19.25 -23.86
N ARG A 125 -20.16 18.61 -24.06
CA ARG A 125 -21.02 18.08 -23.01
C ARG A 125 -21.07 16.56 -23.14
N LEU A 126 -21.06 15.85 -22.02
CA LEU A 126 -21.13 14.38 -22.01
C LEU A 126 -22.53 13.93 -21.64
N ALA A 127 -23.09 13.00 -22.40
CA ALA A 127 -24.36 12.34 -22.10
C ALA A 127 -24.15 10.83 -22.08
N ALA A 128 -24.61 10.14 -21.03
CA ALA A 128 -24.51 8.69 -20.96
C ALA A 128 -25.24 8.03 -22.14
N SER A 129 -24.61 7.06 -22.79
CA SER A 129 -25.13 6.43 -24.01
C SER A 129 -24.74 4.96 -24.07
N GLY A 130 -25.28 4.14 -23.16
CA GLY A 130 -24.97 2.72 -23.04
C GLY A 130 -24.10 2.40 -21.82
N THR A 131 -23.73 1.12 -21.65
CA THR A 131 -22.83 0.67 -20.58
C THR A 131 -21.44 1.26 -20.80
N ASP A 132 -20.91 1.97 -19.80
CA ASP A 132 -19.56 2.58 -19.78
C ASP A 132 -19.20 3.49 -20.95
N THR A 133 -20.20 4.10 -21.60
CA THR A 133 -20.00 4.92 -22.80
C THR A 133 -20.81 6.21 -22.76
N PHE A 134 -20.28 7.23 -23.42
CA PHE A 134 -20.86 8.55 -23.49
C PHE A 134 -20.94 9.04 -24.94
N GLN A 135 -21.97 9.80 -25.24
CA GLN A 135 -21.97 10.72 -26.38
C GLN A 135 -21.22 11.99 -25.98
N ILE A 136 -20.37 12.48 -26.89
CA ILE A 136 -19.63 13.73 -26.75
C ILE A 136 -20.33 14.76 -27.64
N ILE A 137 -21.00 15.74 -27.05
CA ILE A 137 -21.92 16.66 -27.73
C ILE A 137 -21.27 18.05 -27.80
N ASN A 138 -21.12 18.61 -28.99
CA ASN A 138 -20.59 19.96 -29.15
C ASN A 138 -21.58 20.99 -28.63
N VAL A 139 -21.11 21.98 -27.85
CA VAL A 139 -21.97 23.00 -27.25
C VAL A 139 -22.50 24.00 -28.29
N ASN A 140 -21.74 24.30 -29.36
CA ASN A 140 -22.17 25.24 -30.40
C ASN A 140 -23.18 24.64 -31.39
N SER A 141 -22.97 23.40 -31.83
CA SER A 141 -23.79 22.75 -32.88
C SER A 141 -24.88 21.82 -32.32
N GLY A 142 -24.71 21.28 -31.11
CA GLY A 142 -25.55 20.22 -30.57
C GLY A 142 -25.35 18.86 -31.23
N LEU A 143 -24.35 18.71 -32.11
CA LEU A 143 -24.02 17.46 -32.80
C LEU A 143 -23.05 16.61 -31.98
N CYS A 144 -23.06 15.30 -32.23
CA CYS A 144 -22.23 14.33 -31.53
C CYS A 144 -20.95 14.02 -32.30
N VAL A 145 -19.83 13.87 -31.59
CA VAL A 145 -18.61 13.28 -32.11
C VAL A 145 -18.91 11.85 -32.58
N SER A 146 -18.54 11.53 -33.81
CA SER A 146 -18.85 10.27 -34.47
C SER A 146 -17.67 9.78 -35.28
N ASP A 147 -17.50 8.47 -35.30
CA ASP A 147 -16.71 7.80 -36.32
C ASP A 147 -17.49 7.73 -37.65
N GLN A 148 -16.93 8.33 -38.70
CA GLN A 148 -17.59 8.49 -39.98
C GLN A 148 -17.96 7.12 -40.60
N GLY A 149 -19.25 6.96 -40.94
CA GLY A 149 -19.75 5.76 -41.60
C GLY A 149 -19.70 4.50 -40.73
N ALA A 150 -19.48 4.61 -39.42
CA ALA A 150 -19.29 3.47 -38.51
C ALA A 150 -18.17 2.52 -38.97
N SER A 151 -17.08 3.11 -39.45
CA SER A 151 -15.93 2.42 -40.00
C SER A 151 -15.19 1.60 -38.94
N THR A 152 -14.52 0.54 -39.39
CA THR A 152 -13.55 -0.19 -38.57
C THR A 152 -12.14 -0.06 -39.12
N ALA A 153 -11.91 0.78 -40.13
CA ALA A 153 -10.60 1.02 -40.73
C ALA A 153 -9.77 2.03 -39.92
N ASN A 154 -8.45 1.87 -39.93
CA ASN A 154 -7.55 2.93 -39.46
C ASN A 154 -7.63 4.12 -40.41
N GLY A 155 -7.58 5.33 -39.86
CA GLY A 155 -7.62 6.58 -40.63
C GLY A 155 -9.01 7.06 -41.00
N ALA A 156 -10.07 6.38 -40.56
CA ALA A 156 -11.43 6.90 -40.75
C ALA A 156 -11.63 8.19 -39.96
N ALA A 157 -12.32 9.16 -40.56
CA ALA A 157 -12.46 10.49 -40.00
C ALA A 157 -13.30 10.49 -38.71
N ILE A 158 -12.87 11.29 -37.73
CA ILE A 158 -13.73 11.67 -36.61
C ILE A 158 -14.46 12.96 -36.99
N ILE A 159 -15.78 12.87 -37.06
CA ILE A 159 -16.68 13.94 -37.50
C ILE A 159 -17.62 14.37 -36.38
N GLN A 160 -18.40 15.43 -36.59
CA GLN A 160 -19.65 15.66 -35.87
C GLN A 160 -20.86 15.33 -36.75
N GLU A 161 -21.89 14.71 -36.19
CA GLU A 161 -23.17 14.46 -36.88
C GLU A 161 -24.34 14.34 -35.88
N THR A 162 -25.57 14.21 -36.39
CA THR A 162 -26.78 14.10 -35.56
C THR A 162 -26.63 13.00 -34.52
N CYS A 163 -26.86 13.34 -33.24
CA CYS A 163 -26.77 12.40 -32.13
C CYS A 163 -27.79 11.27 -32.28
N THR A 164 -27.29 10.02 -32.31
CA THR A 164 -28.11 8.80 -32.30
C THR A 164 -27.48 7.75 -31.38
N ALA A 165 -28.29 6.85 -30.83
CA ALA A 165 -27.85 5.82 -29.88
C ALA A 165 -27.18 4.62 -30.56
N ASN A 166 -26.30 4.86 -31.53
CA ASN A 166 -25.56 3.82 -32.24
C ASN A 166 -24.07 3.83 -31.86
N SER A 167 -23.41 2.68 -32.03
CA SER A 167 -22.08 2.44 -31.45
C SER A 167 -20.95 3.29 -32.03
N ASN A 168 -21.14 3.94 -33.18
CA ASN A 168 -20.13 4.84 -33.75
C ASN A 168 -20.14 6.26 -33.15
N LYS A 169 -21.10 6.55 -32.25
CA LYS A 169 -21.19 7.81 -31.47
C LYS A 169 -21.02 7.60 -29.96
N GLN A 170 -20.70 6.38 -29.56
CA GLN A 170 -20.54 5.98 -28.18
C GLN A 170 -19.06 5.84 -27.87
N TRP A 171 -18.57 6.63 -26.92
CA TRP A 171 -17.16 6.74 -26.57
C TRP A 171 -16.92 6.26 -25.15
N ALA A 172 -16.05 5.28 -24.99
CA ALA A 172 -15.51 4.89 -23.70
C ALA A 172 -14.36 5.81 -23.33
N PHE A 173 -14.35 6.30 -22.09
CA PHE A 173 -13.28 7.11 -21.52
C PHE A 173 -12.39 6.21 -20.67
N THR A 174 -11.38 5.60 -21.28
CA THR A 174 -10.46 4.71 -20.57
C THR A 174 -9.35 5.54 -19.92
N PRO A 175 -9.24 5.60 -18.57
CA PRO A 175 -8.21 6.39 -17.91
C PRO A 175 -6.82 5.90 -18.32
N VAL A 176 -5.94 6.84 -18.68
CA VAL A 176 -4.52 6.54 -18.87
C VAL A 176 -3.90 6.43 -17.49
N THR A 177 -3.67 5.20 -17.02
CA THR A 177 -2.84 4.96 -15.85
C THR A 177 -1.39 5.10 -16.29
N THR A 178 -0.76 6.23 -16.00
CA THR A 178 0.71 6.27 -15.99
C THR A 178 1.15 5.31 -14.89
N SER A 179 1.61 4.11 -15.25
CA SER A 179 2.31 3.24 -14.32
C SER A 179 3.61 3.96 -13.96
N VAL A 180 3.56 4.76 -12.88
CA VAL A 180 4.78 5.28 -12.28
C VAL A 180 5.54 4.04 -11.80
N SER A 181 6.58 3.65 -12.54
CA SER A 181 7.46 2.58 -12.13
C SER A 181 8.35 3.12 -11.01
N TYR A 182 8.19 2.60 -9.80
CA TYR A 182 9.06 2.89 -8.68
C TYR A 182 10.21 1.89 -8.64
N THR A 183 11.05 1.86 -9.68
CA THR A 183 12.25 1.01 -9.70
C THR A 183 13.45 1.81 -9.20
N VAL A 184 14.16 1.27 -8.22
CA VAL A 184 15.42 1.81 -7.70
C VAL A 184 16.57 0.94 -8.19
N ALA A 185 17.62 1.54 -8.74
CA ALA A 185 18.87 0.85 -9.04
C ALA A 185 20.06 1.81 -8.90
N ALA A 186 21.04 1.44 -8.10
CA ALA A 186 22.23 2.26 -7.85
C ALA A 186 23.04 2.57 -9.13
N ASP A 187 23.03 1.64 -10.09
CA ASP A 187 23.68 1.76 -11.40
C ASP A 187 22.96 2.70 -12.39
N GLY A 188 21.80 3.24 -12.03
CA GLY A 188 20.99 4.11 -12.87
C GLY A 188 20.08 3.39 -13.87
N THR A 189 19.98 2.06 -13.83
CA THR A 189 19.06 1.28 -14.68
C THR A 189 17.61 1.26 -14.17
N GLY A 190 17.33 1.94 -13.05
CA GLY A 190 16.01 2.16 -12.48
C GLY A 190 15.54 3.60 -12.66
N THR A 191 14.26 3.86 -12.42
CA THR A 191 13.69 5.22 -12.42
C THR A 191 14.38 6.13 -11.39
N TYR A 192 14.81 5.57 -10.26
CA TYR A 192 15.48 6.28 -9.18
C TYR A 192 16.83 5.61 -8.86
N LYS A 193 17.81 6.41 -8.42
CA LYS A 193 19.12 5.88 -7.97
C LYS A 193 19.16 5.51 -6.49
N THR A 194 18.27 6.09 -5.69
CA THR A 194 18.21 5.93 -4.23
C THR A 194 16.81 5.52 -3.81
N VAL A 195 16.71 4.79 -2.71
CA VAL A 195 15.43 4.38 -2.10
C VAL A 195 14.63 5.61 -1.64
N GLN A 196 15.30 6.59 -1.02
CA GLN A 196 14.62 7.80 -0.54
C GLN A 196 13.94 8.57 -1.67
N ALA A 197 14.61 8.78 -2.82
CA ALA A 197 14.00 9.49 -3.95
C ALA A 197 12.73 8.79 -4.49
N ALA A 198 12.68 7.46 -4.48
CA ALA A 198 11.47 6.73 -4.89
C ALA A 198 10.33 6.91 -3.88
N ILE A 199 10.63 6.94 -2.58
CA ILE A 199 9.64 7.27 -1.53
C ILE A 199 9.17 8.72 -1.68
N ASP A 200 10.08 9.65 -1.96
CA ASP A 200 9.79 11.06 -2.16
C ASP A 200 8.80 11.30 -3.29
N ALA A 201 8.87 10.50 -4.35
CA ALA A 201 7.94 10.53 -5.48
C ALA A 201 6.54 9.96 -5.17
N VAL A 202 6.37 9.18 -4.10
CA VAL A 202 5.03 8.76 -3.66
C VAL A 202 4.28 9.98 -3.14
N GLY A 203 3.07 10.23 -3.65
CA GLY A 203 2.24 11.36 -3.24
C GLY A 203 1.87 11.31 -1.75
N THR A 204 1.79 12.49 -1.12
CA THR A 204 1.25 12.66 0.24
C THR A 204 -0.22 12.21 0.30
N GLY A 205 -0.63 11.61 1.41
CA GLY A 205 -2.00 11.11 1.62
C GLY A 205 -2.33 9.89 0.78
N ASN A 206 -1.32 9.14 0.32
CA ASN A 206 -1.49 7.97 -0.54
C ASN A 206 -2.49 6.97 0.06
N THR A 207 -3.52 6.59 -0.69
CA THR A 207 -4.58 5.67 -0.24
C THR A 207 -4.49 4.28 -0.86
N SER A 208 -3.48 4.03 -1.70
CA SER A 208 -3.35 2.79 -2.48
C SER A 208 -1.92 2.26 -2.42
N ARG A 209 -1.73 0.94 -2.38
CA ARG A 209 -0.39 0.36 -2.26
C ARG A 209 0.54 0.79 -3.41
N LYS A 210 1.68 1.39 -3.07
CA LYS A 210 2.77 1.72 -4.00
C LYS A 210 3.97 0.85 -3.70
N THR A 211 4.31 -0.03 -4.63
CA THR A 211 5.48 -0.90 -4.51
C THR A 211 6.68 -0.27 -5.18
N ILE A 212 7.73 -0.10 -4.39
CA ILE A 212 9.07 0.35 -4.80
C ILE A 212 9.95 -0.89 -4.92
N THR A 213 10.30 -1.27 -6.14
CA THR A 213 11.18 -2.41 -6.41
C THR A 213 12.63 -1.94 -6.43
N ILE A 214 13.45 -2.50 -5.56
CA ILE A 214 14.86 -2.13 -5.37
C ILE A 214 15.72 -3.24 -5.95
N LYS A 215 16.50 -2.95 -7.00
CA LYS A 215 17.42 -3.93 -7.60
C LYS A 215 18.56 -4.28 -6.63
N PRO A 216 19.17 -5.47 -6.78
CA PRO A 216 20.36 -5.87 -6.03
C PRO A 216 21.42 -4.78 -5.94
N GLY A 217 22.01 -4.61 -4.77
CA GLY A 217 22.99 -3.59 -4.48
C GLY A 217 23.01 -3.16 -3.01
N THR A 218 24.07 -2.44 -2.64
CA THR A 218 24.18 -1.79 -1.34
C THR A 218 23.87 -0.30 -1.46
N TYR A 219 22.86 0.14 -0.73
CA TYR A 219 22.34 1.50 -0.68
C TYR A 219 22.73 2.13 0.65
N ARG A 220 23.83 2.90 0.67
CA ARG A 220 24.26 3.62 1.86
C ARG A 220 23.51 4.93 2.01
N GLU A 221 22.34 4.86 2.62
CA GLU A 221 21.44 6.00 2.80
C GLU A 221 20.60 5.83 4.07
N ILE A 222 19.92 6.91 4.45
CA ILE A 222 18.91 6.88 5.50
C ILE A 222 17.56 7.00 4.82
N VAL A 223 16.69 6.05 5.14
CA VAL A 223 15.39 5.91 4.51
C VAL A 223 14.32 6.29 5.52
N THR A 224 13.49 7.27 5.18
CA THR A 224 12.33 7.67 5.97
C THR A 224 11.07 7.50 5.14
N VAL A 225 10.17 6.64 5.60
CA VAL A 225 8.79 6.58 5.13
C VAL A 225 7.97 7.46 6.08
N PRO A 226 7.62 8.69 5.69
CA PRO A 226 6.93 9.62 6.57
C PRO A 226 5.49 9.15 6.84
N ASN A 227 4.92 9.60 7.96
CA ASN A 227 3.52 9.30 8.32
C ASN A 227 2.49 9.79 7.28
N THR A 228 2.87 10.77 6.47
CA THR A 228 2.09 11.32 5.37
C THR A 228 2.02 10.41 4.14
N LYS A 229 2.77 9.29 4.10
CA LYS A 229 2.84 8.37 2.95
C LYS A 229 2.53 6.93 3.38
N PRO A 230 1.26 6.60 3.70
CA PRO A 230 0.90 5.23 4.04
C PRO A 230 0.89 4.32 2.79
N PHE A 231 0.77 3.01 3.00
CA PHE A 231 0.70 1.98 1.96
C PHE A 231 1.93 1.93 1.01
N VAL A 232 3.12 2.25 1.51
CA VAL A 232 4.38 2.05 0.75
C VAL A 232 4.90 0.64 0.99
N THR A 233 5.29 -0.05 -0.08
CA THR A 233 6.05 -1.31 -0.01
C THR A 233 7.47 -1.08 -0.54
N LEU A 234 8.49 -1.46 0.22
CA LEU A 234 9.85 -1.68 -0.31
C LEU A 234 10.02 -3.15 -0.64
N GLN A 235 10.36 -3.48 -1.88
CA GLN A 235 10.55 -4.86 -2.34
C GLN A 235 11.95 -5.02 -2.89
N GLY A 236 12.78 -5.85 -2.24
CA GLY A 236 14.07 -6.23 -2.81
C GLY A 236 13.89 -7.20 -3.99
N GLY A 237 14.53 -6.87 -5.11
CA GLY A 237 14.41 -7.58 -6.38
C GLY A 237 15.48 -8.66 -6.63
N GLY A 238 16.24 -9.06 -5.62
CA GLY A 238 17.20 -10.17 -5.70
C GLY A 238 16.56 -11.53 -5.41
N ASP A 239 17.36 -12.59 -5.52
CA ASP A 239 16.95 -13.96 -5.22
C ASP A 239 16.84 -14.20 -3.71
N SER A 240 17.63 -13.46 -2.93
CA SER A 240 17.62 -13.53 -1.47
C SER A 240 17.68 -12.15 -0.81
N SER A 241 17.34 -12.11 0.48
CA SER A 241 17.19 -10.86 1.22
C SER A 241 18.51 -10.16 1.55
N ASP A 242 19.64 -10.78 1.24
CA ASP A 242 20.99 -10.21 1.32
C ASP A 242 21.46 -9.52 0.03
N ASP A 243 20.77 -9.71 -1.09
CA ASP A 243 21.12 -9.08 -2.37
C ASP A 243 20.85 -7.56 -2.37
N VAL A 244 19.90 -7.10 -1.54
CA VAL A 244 19.52 -5.69 -1.41
C VAL A 244 19.78 -5.25 0.01
N VAL A 245 20.75 -4.37 0.21
CA VAL A 245 21.17 -3.90 1.55
C VAL A 245 20.99 -2.40 1.64
N ILE A 246 20.16 -1.93 2.58
CA ILE A 246 20.06 -0.52 2.96
C ILE A 246 20.85 -0.34 4.26
N VAL A 247 21.87 0.51 4.27
CA VAL A 247 22.85 0.59 5.37
C VAL A 247 23.25 2.02 5.74
N ASN A 248 23.46 2.27 7.04
CA ASN A 248 24.12 3.47 7.55
C ASN A 248 24.86 3.16 8.86
N ASN A 249 25.60 4.11 9.45
CA ASN A 249 26.37 3.93 10.69
C ASN A 249 26.11 5.00 11.77
N ARG A 250 24.97 5.68 11.76
CA ARG A 250 24.62 6.62 12.84
C ARG A 250 24.51 5.86 14.16
N SER A 251 24.85 6.54 15.25
CA SER A 251 24.77 6.01 16.61
C SER A 251 24.46 7.11 17.63
N ASN A 252 24.09 6.72 18.84
CA ASN A 252 23.92 7.65 19.95
C ASN A 252 25.22 8.38 20.32
N ALA A 253 26.37 7.67 20.33
CA ALA A 253 27.69 8.29 20.54
C ALA A 253 28.06 9.31 19.46
N GLY A 254 27.52 9.15 18.24
CA GLY A 254 27.62 10.14 17.17
C GLY A 254 26.72 11.38 17.34
N GLY A 255 25.98 11.50 18.45
CA GLY A 255 25.11 12.65 18.75
C GLY A 255 23.72 12.58 18.14
N TYR A 256 23.32 11.46 17.52
CA TYR A 256 22.01 11.31 16.89
C TYR A 256 20.90 10.87 17.85
N GLY A 257 21.26 10.49 19.08
CA GLY A 257 20.37 9.77 20.00
C GLY A 257 20.09 8.35 19.52
N THR A 258 19.59 7.48 20.41
CA THR A 258 19.21 6.10 20.04
C THR A 258 18.20 6.08 18.89
N SER A 259 17.04 6.73 19.04
CA SER A 259 15.99 6.69 18.02
C SER A 259 16.39 7.37 16.71
N GLY A 260 17.20 8.44 16.77
CA GLY A 260 17.67 9.19 15.60
C GLY A 260 18.83 8.51 14.85
N SER A 261 19.36 7.41 15.38
CA SER A 261 20.42 6.62 14.75
C SER A 261 19.94 5.64 13.67
N ALA A 262 18.63 5.53 13.47
CA ALA A 262 18.04 4.51 12.60
C ALA A 262 18.46 4.64 11.11
N THR A 263 18.68 3.50 10.46
CA THR A 263 18.81 3.40 8.98
C THR A 263 17.46 3.59 8.31
N LEU A 264 16.44 2.88 8.80
CA LEU A 264 15.06 2.99 8.34
C LEU A 264 14.18 3.62 9.43
N PHE A 265 13.46 4.67 9.07
CA PHE A 265 12.34 5.21 9.85
C PHE A 265 11.02 4.85 9.19
N ALA A 266 10.31 3.86 9.73
CA ALA A 266 9.00 3.43 9.25
C ALA A 266 7.89 4.15 10.04
N ASN A 267 7.53 5.36 9.60
CA ASN A 267 6.48 6.19 10.22
C ASN A 267 5.14 6.15 9.45
N GLY A 268 5.13 5.61 8.23
CA GLY A 268 3.91 5.43 7.42
C GLY A 268 3.13 4.18 7.82
N LYS A 269 1.83 4.32 8.05
CA LYS A 269 0.94 3.17 8.33
C LYS A 269 0.84 2.25 7.11
N GLU A 270 0.54 0.97 7.35
CA GLU A 270 0.38 -0.04 6.29
C GLU A 270 1.65 -0.25 5.44
N PHE A 271 2.81 0.16 5.98
CA PHE A 271 4.09 0.00 5.34
C PHE A 271 4.51 -1.47 5.31
N THR A 272 5.15 -1.87 4.22
CA THR A 272 5.67 -3.23 4.04
C THR A 272 7.10 -3.20 3.54
N ALA A 273 7.94 -4.09 4.02
CA ALA A 273 9.22 -4.40 3.39
C ALA A 273 9.33 -5.90 3.12
N THR A 274 9.84 -6.27 1.95
CA THR A 274 10.03 -7.66 1.57
C THR A 274 11.40 -7.91 0.95
N ASN A 275 11.98 -9.08 1.27
CA ASN A 275 13.17 -9.62 0.60
C ASN A 275 14.38 -8.65 0.53
N LEU A 276 14.71 -7.99 1.64
CA LEU A 276 15.83 -7.06 1.72
C LEU A 276 16.48 -7.04 3.11
N THR A 277 17.64 -6.42 3.20
CA THR A 277 18.40 -6.20 4.43
C THR A 277 18.37 -4.72 4.82
N ILE A 278 18.09 -4.45 6.10
CA ILE A 278 18.24 -3.14 6.73
C ILE A 278 19.33 -3.29 7.79
N ALA A 279 20.41 -2.54 7.66
CA ALA A 279 21.59 -2.68 8.50
C ALA A 279 22.01 -1.36 9.14
N ASN A 280 22.49 -1.41 10.37
CA ASN A 280 23.34 -0.37 10.94
C ASN A 280 24.74 -0.94 11.19
N ASP A 281 25.73 -0.41 10.49
CA ASP A 281 27.11 -0.92 10.49
C ASP A 281 28.06 -0.15 11.44
N TYR A 282 27.52 0.57 12.43
CA TYR A 282 28.31 1.23 13.48
C TYR A 282 29.16 0.26 14.32
N GLY A 283 28.61 -0.91 14.66
CA GLY A 283 29.27 -1.92 15.51
C GLY A 283 29.02 -1.77 17.01
N GLU A 284 29.77 -2.50 17.84
CA GLU A 284 29.66 -2.42 19.31
C GLU A 284 30.21 -1.10 19.86
N GLY A 285 29.68 -0.67 21.01
CA GLY A 285 30.17 0.48 21.77
C GLY A 285 29.16 1.62 21.92
N SER A 286 28.06 1.62 21.16
CA SER A 286 26.94 2.55 21.36
C SER A 286 25.65 2.01 20.72
N GLN A 287 24.51 2.57 21.13
CA GLN A 287 23.21 2.31 20.52
C GLN A 287 23.23 2.75 19.05
N ALA A 288 22.85 1.85 18.15
CA ALA A 288 22.87 2.10 16.72
C ALA A 288 21.76 1.28 16.02
N VAL A 289 20.66 1.97 15.71
CA VAL A 289 19.41 1.34 15.26
C VAL A 289 19.49 1.04 13.77
N ALA A 290 19.11 -0.18 13.36
CA ALA A 290 18.89 -0.53 11.96
C ALA A 290 17.52 -0.05 11.50
N ALA A 291 16.45 -0.37 12.26
CA ALA A 291 15.11 0.10 11.93
C ALA A 291 14.34 0.61 13.16
N ASN A 292 13.72 1.77 13.00
CA ASN A 292 12.78 2.37 13.93
C ASN A 292 11.36 2.24 13.37
N LEU A 293 10.57 1.36 14.01
CA LEU A 293 9.19 1.05 13.67
C LEU A 293 8.26 1.92 14.51
N ASN A 294 7.68 2.94 13.90
CA ASN A 294 6.90 3.95 14.61
C ASN A 294 5.58 4.26 13.89
N ALA A 295 4.89 3.20 13.51
CA ALA A 295 3.60 3.23 12.85
C ALA A 295 2.86 1.92 13.08
N ASP A 296 1.58 1.93 12.72
CA ASP A 296 0.72 0.78 12.86
C ASP A 296 0.61 -0.01 11.56
N LYS A 297 0.38 -1.32 11.71
CA LYS A 297 0.20 -2.28 10.62
C LYS A 297 1.43 -2.47 9.72
N LEU A 298 2.59 -2.59 10.34
CA LEU A 298 3.85 -2.79 9.63
C LEU A 298 4.06 -4.28 9.33
N VAL A 299 4.47 -4.60 8.10
CA VAL A 299 4.76 -5.99 7.69
C VAL A 299 6.17 -6.10 7.14
N PHE A 300 6.91 -7.11 7.61
CA PHE A 300 8.25 -7.44 7.16
C PHE A 300 8.28 -8.92 6.80
N ASP A 301 8.45 -9.24 5.51
CA ASP A 301 8.45 -10.62 5.02
C ASP A 301 9.79 -10.96 4.37
N ASN A 302 10.50 -11.96 4.91
CA ASN A 302 11.87 -12.28 4.53
C ASN A 302 12.80 -11.05 4.58
N VAL A 303 12.76 -10.29 5.68
CA VAL A 303 13.63 -9.12 5.90
C VAL A 303 14.71 -9.45 6.93
N ARG A 304 15.92 -8.94 6.69
CA ARG A 304 17.06 -9.05 7.62
C ARG A 304 17.28 -7.71 8.32
N PHE A 305 17.34 -7.72 9.65
CA PHE A 305 17.74 -6.56 10.45
C PHE A 305 19.11 -6.84 11.07
N LEU A 306 20.12 -6.08 10.67
CA LEU A 306 21.51 -6.29 11.08
C LEU A 306 22.00 -5.10 11.90
N GLY A 307 22.57 -5.35 13.07
CA GLY A 307 23.12 -4.31 13.92
C GLY A 307 23.93 -4.88 15.07
N ALA A 308 24.24 -4.03 16.05
CA ALA A 308 24.89 -4.44 17.28
C ALA A 308 23.96 -4.14 18.47
N GLN A 309 24.20 -3.07 19.22
CA GLN A 309 23.31 -2.66 20.30
C GLN A 309 22.11 -1.91 19.71
N ASP A 310 20.90 -2.23 20.18
CA ASP A 310 19.65 -1.58 19.79
C ASP A 310 19.28 -1.74 18.29
N THR A 311 19.52 -2.91 17.67
CA THR A 311 19.27 -3.15 16.23
C THR A 311 17.85 -2.79 15.77
N LEU A 312 16.81 -3.24 16.46
CA LEU A 312 15.41 -3.08 16.03
C LEU A 312 14.58 -2.41 17.12
N LEU A 313 14.22 -1.15 16.88
CA LEU A 313 13.34 -0.37 17.73
C LEU A 313 11.88 -0.56 17.28
N VAL A 314 11.13 -1.38 17.99
CA VAL A 314 9.67 -1.48 17.89
C VAL A 314 9.04 -0.38 18.76
N ASN A 315 9.01 0.86 18.24
CA ASN A 315 8.68 2.04 19.03
C ASN A 315 7.19 2.11 19.42
N SER A 316 6.30 1.92 18.45
CA SER A 316 4.84 2.04 18.61
C SER A 316 4.08 1.25 17.53
N GLY A 317 2.76 1.09 17.73
CA GLY A 317 1.89 0.39 16.79
C GLY A 317 2.11 -1.12 16.74
N ARG A 318 1.43 -1.81 15.81
CA ARG A 318 1.57 -3.25 15.60
C ARG A 318 2.47 -3.55 14.40
N SER A 319 3.36 -4.52 14.57
CA SER A 319 4.30 -4.99 13.54
C SER A 319 4.31 -6.51 13.42
N TYR A 320 4.36 -7.03 12.19
CA TYR A 320 4.49 -8.45 11.91
C TYR A 320 5.77 -8.72 11.10
N VAL A 321 6.68 -9.50 11.69
CA VAL A 321 7.93 -9.93 11.07
C VAL A 321 7.83 -11.44 10.81
N LYS A 322 7.87 -11.85 9.54
CA LYS A 322 7.68 -13.24 9.13
C LYS A 322 8.89 -13.74 8.32
N GLY A 323 9.40 -14.91 8.67
CA GLY A 323 10.46 -15.59 7.90
C GLY A 323 11.76 -14.79 7.78
N GLY A 324 12.01 -13.84 8.69
CA GLY A 324 13.14 -12.92 8.62
C GLY A 324 14.35 -13.37 9.41
N TYR A 325 15.31 -12.44 9.54
CA TYR A 325 16.51 -12.59 10.36
C TYR A 325 16.73 -11.32 11.19
N VAL A 326 17.10 -11.47 12.46
CA VAL A 326 17.50 -10.36 13.32
C VAL A 326 18.79 -10.73 14.03
N GLU A 327 19.80 -9.86 14.00
CA GLU A 327 21.01 -10.03 14.80
C GLU A 327 21.35 -8.78 15.60
N GLY A 328 22.04 -9.01 16.72
CA GLY A 328 22.56 -7.94 17.54
C GLY A 328 23.24 -8.45 18.80
N THR A 329 23.48 -7.53 19.73
CA THR A 329 24.34 -7.73 20.90
C THR A 329 23.62 -7.48 22.22
N VAL A 330 23.17 -6.25 22.46
CA VAL A 330 22.46 -5.85 23.67
C VAL A 330 21.15 -5.19 23.23
N ASP A 331 20.04 -5.60 23.83
CA ASP A 331 18.71 -5.01 23.65
C ASP A 331 18.29 -4.90 22.17
N PHE A 332 18.73 -5.84 21.34
CA PHE A 332 18.67 -5.65 19.89
C PHE A 332 17.27 -5.82 19.31
N ILE A 333 16.27 -6.19 20.13
CA ILE A 333 14.84 -6.02 19.87
C ILE A 333 14.23 -5.27 21.07
N PHE A 334 13.88 -4.00 20.91
CA PHE A 334 13.47 -3.16 22.05
C PHE A 334 12.36 -2.17 21.69
N GLY A 335 11.72 -1.59 22.71
CA GLY A 335 10.67 -0.59 22.52
C GLY A 335 9.33 -0.95 23.15
N GLY A 336 8.30 -0.16 22.84
CA GLY A 336 6.98 -0.23 23.49
C GLY A 336 5.83 -0.69 22.59
N GLY A 337 6.08 -0.88 21.28
CA GLY A 337 5.06 -1.36 20.35
C GLY A 337 4.75 -2.86 20.51
N THR A 338 3.74 -3.32 19.77
CA THR A 338 3.38 -4.73 19.70
C THR A 338 4.02 -5.37 18.48
N ALA A 339 4.81 -6.42 18.65
CA ALA A 339 5.45 -7.11 17.53
C ALA A 339 5.35 -8.63 17.63
N VAL A 340 5.03 -9.26 16.49
CA VAL A 340 5.09 -10.71 16.33
C VAL A 340 6.22 -11.08 15.38
N PHE A 341 7.16 -11.88 15.86
CA PHE A 341 8.24 -12.48 15.08
C PHE A 341 7.90 -13.94 14.83
N ASN A 342 7.46 -14.27 13.61
CA ASN A 342 6.98 -15.61 13.24
C ASN A 342 7.99 -16.29 12.31
N GLY A 343 8.52 -17.46 12.69
CA GLY A 343 9.48 -18.17 11.84
C GLY A 343 10.79 -17.40 11.63
N THR A 344 11.14 -16.50 12.56
CA THR A 344 12.30 -15.61 12.43
C THR A 344 13.54 -16.27 13.03
N LYS A 345 14.69 -16.08 12.40
CA LYS A 345 15.99 -16.47 12.95
C LYS A 345 16.57 -15.30 13.74
N ILE A 346 16.89 -15.50 15.01
CA ILE A 346 17.37 -14.48 15.94
C ILE A 346 18.76 -14.89 16.43
N TYR A 347 19.76 -14.04 16.17
CA TYR A 347 21.16 -14.36 16.43
C TYR A 347 21.83 -13.38 17.40
N GLN A 348 22.26 -13.88 18.56
CA GLN A 348 23.10 -13.15 19.50
C GLN A 348 24.56 -13.20 19.03
N LYS A 349 25.09 -12.10 18.49
CA LYS A 349 26.45 -12.07 17.92
C LYS A 349 27.56 -11.84 18.95
N ARG A 350 27.22 -11.28 20.12
CA ARG A 350 28.22 -10.93 21.15
C ARG A 350 28.71 -12.20 21.84
N SER A 351 30.02 -12.44 21.81
CA SER A 351 30.62 -13.62 22.46
C SER A 351 30.38 -13.65 23.97
N THR A 352 30.38 -12.49 24.63
CA THR A 352 30.03 -12.37 26.05
C THR A 352 28.53 -12.44 26.33
N GLY A 353 27.71 -12.53 25.29
CA GLY A 353 26.25 -12.53 25.36
C GLY A 353 25.65 -11.19 25.78
N GLY A 354 24.34 -11.23 25.96
CA GLY A 354 23.51 -10.09 26.30
C GLY A 354 22.02 -10.40 26.13
N PRO A 355 21.15 -9.49 26.59
CA PRO A 355 19.71 -9.58 26.40
C PRO A 355 19.33 -9.42 24.92
N ILE A 356 18.48 -10.33 24.42
CA ILE A 356 17.84 -10.19 23.11
C ILE A 356 16.81 -9.06 23.14
N THR A 357 15.91 -9.11 24.12
CA THR A 357 14.79 -8.16 24.21
C THR A 357 14.93 -7.14 25.34
N ALA A 358 14.52 -5.90 25.07
CA ALA A 358 14.30 -4.87 26.09
C ALA A 358 12.95 -4.18 25.86
N ALA A 359 11.87 -4.86 26.28
CA ALA A 359 10.53 -4.34 26.13
C ALA A 359 10.22 -3.24 27.16
N ARG A 360 9.44 -2.25 26.75
CA ARG A 360 8.85 -1.21 27.61
C ARG A 360 7.34 -1.08 27.37
N THR A 361 6.68 -2.21 27.15
CA THR A 361 5.23 -2.27 26.93
C THR A 361 4.50 -1.55 28.07
N ASP A 362 3.63 -0.60 27.72
CA ASP A 362 2.84 0.13 28.71
C ASP A 362 1.83 -0.80 29.41
N ALA A 363 1.51 -0.49 30.67
CA ALA A 363 0.52 -1.25 31.46
C ALA A 363 -0.85 -1.40 30.76
N GLY A 364 -1.27 -0.36 30.02
CA GLY A 364 -2.53 -0.37 29.27
C GLY A 364 -2.52 -1.27 28.03
N ASN A 365 -1.35 -1.74 27.60
CA ASN A 365 -1.19 -2.60 26.43
C ASN A 365 -1.05 -4.06 26.85
N ALA A 366 -1.99 -4.90 26.42
CA ALA A 366 -1.98 -6.33 26.73
C ALA A 366 -0.78 -7.06 26.11
N PHE A 367 -0.28 -6.57 24.96
CA PHE A 367 0.70 -7.28 24.13
C PHE A 367 1.91 -6.41 23.80
N GLY A 368 3.09 -6.95 24.09
CA GLY A 368 4.40 -6.45 23.69
C GLY A 368 4.98 -7.33 22.59
N PHE A 369 6.01 -8.11 22.91
CA PHE A 369 6.72 -8.93 21.93
C PHE A 369 6.34 -10.41 22.01
N LEU A 370 5.98 -10.98 20.86
CA LEU A 370 5.78 -12.41 20.67
C LEU A 370 6.86 -12.96 19.73
N ILE A 371 7.75 -13.79 20.28
CA ILE A 371 8.71 -14.58 19.52
C ILE A 371 8.08 -15.95 19.28
N TYR A 372 7.54 -16.17 18.09
CA TYR A 372 6.70 -17.31 17.75
C TYR A 372 7.36 -18.20 16.69
N LYS A 373 7.42 -19.52 16.93
CA LYS A 373 7.97 -20.49 15.98
C LYS A 373 9.32 -20.09 15.40
N SER A 374 10.12 -19.41 16.21
CA SER A 374 11.37 -18.77 15.80
C SER A 374 12.56 -19.59 16.29
N THR A 375 13.74 -19.31 15.74
CA THR A 375 14.99 -20.01 16.10
C THR A 375 15.95 -19.02 16.73
N ILE A 376 16.37 -19.30 17.96
CA ILE A 376 17.31 -18.48 18.73
C ILE A 376 18.65 -19.20 18.76
N THR A 377 19.67 -18.56 18.20
CA THR A 377 21.06 -19.02 18.21
C THR A 377 21.99 -17.88 18.61
N GLY A 378 23.27 -18.18 18.79
CA GLY A 378 24.25 -17.16 19.18
C GLY A 378 25.68 -17.66 19.08
N ALA A 379 26.61 -16.72 19.24
CA ALA A 379 28.05 -16.95 19.08
C ALA A 379 28.66 -17.83 20.18
N THR A 380 28.07 -17.85 21.38
CA THR A 380 28.62 -18.57 22.54
C THR A 380 27.51 -19.20 23.36
N ASN A 381 27.81 -20.36 23.95
CA ASN A 381 26.87 -21.12 24.78
C ASN A 381 26.69 -20.48 26.16
N ASN A 382 25.47 -20.52 26.69
CA ASN A 382 25.10 -20.12 28.05
C ASN A 382 25.42 -18.66 28.40
N THR A 383 25.43 -17.75 27.43
CA THR A 383 25.72 -16.31 27.62
C THR A 383 24.53 -15.40 27.30
N THR A 384 23.57 -15.87 26.49
CA THR A 384 22.45 -15.05 25.99
C THR A 384 21.30 -14.98 26.99
N GLN A 385 20.82 -13.78 27.31
CA GLN A 385 19.55 -13.59 28.02
C GLN A 385 18.41 -13.42 27.00
N LEU A 386 17.23 -13.95 27.30
CA LEU A 386 16.01 -13.75 26.51
C LEU A 386 15.55 -12.28 26.58
N GLY A 387 15.70 -11.63 27.73
CA GLY A 387 15.40 -10.21 27.83
C GLY A 387 15.54 -9.58 29.20
N ARG A 388 15.24 -8.28 29.24
CA ARG A 388 15.17 -7.46 30.46
C ARG A 388 14.10 -6.36 30.36
N PRO A 389 13.52 -5.90 31.48
CA PRO A 389 12.39 -4.98 31.44
C PRO A 389 12.83 -3.52 31.38
N TRP A 390 12.83 -2.91 30.20
CA TRP A 390 13.07 -1.47 30.10
C TRP A 390 11.93 -0.65 30.72
N GLY A 391 10.69 -1.14 30.63
CA GLY A 391 9.54 -0.62 31.37
C GLY A 391 9.04 -1.61 32.43
N ALA A 392 8.35 -1.12 33.46
CA ALA A 392 7.86 -1.94 34.57
C ALA A 392 6.89 -3.06 34.12
N ASP A 393 6.05 -2.78 33.13
CA ASP A 393 5.04 -3.71 32.59
C ASP A 393 5.48 -4.41 31.30
N ALA A 394 6.79 -4.43 31.04
CA ALA A 394 7.41 -5.08 29.88
C ALA A 394 6.84 -6.47 29.64
N GLN A 395 6.45 -6.76 28.39
CA GLN A 395 5.84 -8.01 28.02
C GLN A 395 6.60 -8.67 26.88
N VAL A 396 7.04 -9.90 27.12
CA VAL A 396 7.75 -10.73 26.15
C VAL A 396 7.31 -12.18 26.32
N LEU A 397 6.92 -12.81 25.22
CA LEU A 397 6.60 -14.23 25.17
C LEU A 397 7.46 -14.93 24.11
N TYR A 398 8.23 -15.94 24.53
CA TYR A 398 8.83 -16.91 23.62
C TYR A 398 7.94 -18.15 23.53
N ARG A 399 7.39 -18.43 22.35
CA ARG A 399 6.37 -19.45 22.13
C ARG A 399 6.75 -20.37 20.99
N GLU A 400 6.65 -21.69 21.23
CA GLU A 400 6.85 -22.75 20.23
C GLU A 400 8.16 -22.58 19.46
N SER A 401 9.18 -22.00 20.10
CA SER A 401 10.44 -21.60 19.48
C SER A 401 11.58 -22.55 19.85
N SER A 402 12.59 -22.64 18.99
CA SER A 402 13.81 -23.41 19.27
C SER A 402 14.86 -22.51 19.91
N LEU A 403 15.27 -22.84 21.13
CA LEU A 403 16.31 -22.14 21.89
C LEU A 403 17.56 -23.01 21.94
N SER A 404 18.64 -22.58 21.27
CA SER A 404 19.90 -23.33 21.29
C SER A 404 20.65 -23.19 22.62
N ALA A 405 21.77 -23.90 22.75
CA ALA A 405 22.66 -23.84 23.91
C ALA A 405 23.23 -22.43 24.18
N THR A 406 23.02 -21.45 23.30
CA THR A 406 23.40 -20.05 23.55
C THR A 406 22.67 -19.43 24.75
N VAL A 407 21.43 -19.84 25.01
CA VAL A 407 20.59 -19.24 26.05
C VAL A 407 21.12 -19.62 27.42
N LYS A 408 21.24 -18.62 28.30
CA LYS A 408 21.62 -18.79 29.69
C LYS A 408 20.50 -19.51 30.45
N THR A 409 20.71 -20.78 30.81
CA THR A 409 19.63 -21.65 31.30
C THR A 409 19.21 -21.34 32.74
N ALA A 410 20.17 -21.01 33.60
CA ALA A 410 19.91 -20.71 35.02
C ALA A 410 19.21 -19.36 35.25
N GLN A 411 19.53 -18.36 34.43
CA GLN A 411 19.01 -16.99 34.57
C GLN A 411 18.86 -16.34 33.18
N PRO A 412 17.81 -16.70 32.41
CA PRO A 412 17.59 -16.18 31.06
C PRO A 412 17.00 -14.77 31.05
N TRP A 413 16.45 -14.30 32.16
CA TRP A 413 15.92 -12.94 32.31
C TRP A 413 16.78 -12.15 33.29
N THR A 414 16.94 -10.85 33.06
CA THR A 414 17.76 -9.98 33.92
C THR A 414 17.10 -8.62 34.14
N ASP A 415 17.56 -7.89 35.14
CA ASP A 415 16.99 -6.60 35.54
C ASP A 415 17.49 -5.46 34.63
N MET A 416 16.76 -4.34 34.64
CA MET A 416 17.17 -3.13 33.93
C MET A 416 16.68 -1.88 34.66
N SER A 417 17.60 -0.96 34.97
CA SER A 417 17.28 0.40 35.44
C SER A 417 16.26 0.46 36.59
N GLY A 418 16.35 -0.44 37.56
CA GLY A 418 15.45 -0.52 38.72
C GLY A 418 14.17 -1.33 38.47
N ASN A 419 13.86 -1.72 37.24
CA ASN A 419 12.82 -2.70 36.94
C ASN A 419 13.38 -4.11 37.13
N VAL A 420 12.63 -4.90 37.90
CA VAL A 420 12.98 -6.28 38.27
C VAL A 420 12.27 -7.25 37.33
N TRP A 421 12.99 -8.22 36.76
CA TRP A 421 12.42 -9.11 35.73
C TRP A 421 11.23 -9.94 36.24
N GLN A 422 11.19 -10.27 37.53
CA GLN A 422 10.09 -11.00 38.15
C GLN A 422 8.76 -10.23 38.13
N ASN A 423 8.81 -8.89 38.06
CA ASN A 423 7.61 -8.06 37.99
C ASN A 423 7.13 -7.88 36.55
N ALA A 424 7.95 -8.22 35.56
CA ALA A 424 7.62 -8.12 34.15
C ALA A 424 6.77 -9.31 33.69
N ARG A 425 6.08 -9.14 32.57
CA ARG A 425 5.23 -10.17 31.94
C ARG A 425 6.07 -11.03 30.98
N PHE A 426 7.12 -11.66 31.52
CA PHE A 426 8.05 -12.52 30.78
C PHE A 426 7.66 -13.99 30.91
N LEU A 427 7.36 -14.60 29.78
CA LEU A 427 6.77 -15.93 29.73
C LEU A 427 7.38 -16.76 28.60
N GLU A 428 7.30 -18.08 28.77
CA GLU A 428 7.67 -19.06 27.76
C GLU A 428 6.53 -20.07 27.55
N TYR A 429 6.44 -20.68 26.37
CA TYR A 429 5.45 -21.72 26.10
C TYR A 429 5.96 -22.72 25.06
N LYS A 430 6.08 -23.99 25.48
CA LYS A 430 6.44 -25.13 24.60
C LYS A 430 7.66 -24.85 23.70
N ASN A 431 8.65 -24.13 24.25
CA ASN A 431 9.94 -23.97 23.60
C ASN A 431 10.72 -25.29 23.63
N THR A 432 11.62 -25.48 22.67
CA THR A 432 12.43 -26.70 22.52
C THR A 432 13.90 -26.35 22.38
N GLY A 433 14.79 -27.36 22.45
CA GLY A 433 16.23 -27.17 22.33
C GLY A 433 16.93 -27.06 23.69
N SER A 434 18.26 -27.13 23.68
CA SER A 434 19.08 -27.19 24.90
C SER A 434 19.06 -25.91 25.75
N GLY A 435 18.66 -24.78 25.17
CA GLY A 435 18.44 -23.52 25.88
C GLY A 435 17.05 -23.39 26.52
N ALA A 436 16.13 -24.32 26.26
CA ALA A 436 14.74 -24.31 26.74
C ALA A 436 14.56 -25.20 27.98
N THR A 437 15.37 -24.99 29.01
CA THR A 437 15.21 -25.66 30.31
C THR A 437 14.02 -25.09 31.09
N THR A 438 13.50 -25.83 32.06
CA THR A 438 12.45 -25.34 32.98
C THR A 438 13.00 -25.20 34.40
N ASN A 439 12.81 -24.03 35.02
CA ASN A 439 13.14 -23.77 36.42
C ASN A 439 12.34 -22.55 36.94
N SER A 440 12.52 -22.18 38.20
CA SER A 440 11.81 -21.06 38.85
C SER A 440 12.08 -19.69 38.21
N ASN A 441 13.18 -19.55 37.48
CA ASN A 441 13.54 -18.31 36.77
C ASN A 441 12.96 -18.26 35.35
N ARG A 442 12.05 -19.18 35.00
CA ARG A 442 11.50 -19.34 33.63
C ARG A 442 10.00 -19.56 33.64
N PRO A 443 9.20 -18.52 33.91
CA PRO A 443 7.75 -18.63 33.98
C PRO A 443 7.16 -19.24 32.69
N GLN A 444 6.32 -20.25 32.84
CA GLN A 444 5.66 -20.95 31.73
C GLN A 444 4.19 -20.56 31.64
N LEU A 445 3.68 -20.37 30.43
CA LEU A 445 2.24 -20.31 30.17
C LEU A 445 1.64 -21.72 30.23
N SER A 446 0.43 -21.82 30.75
CA SER A 446 -0.40 -23.01 30.56
C SER A 446 -1.00 -23.06 29.15
N ASP A 447 -1.47 -24.23 28.74
CA ASP A 447 -2.18 -24.41 27.47
C ASP A 447 -3.44 -23.52 27.37
N SER A 448 -4.19 -23.36 28.48
CA SER A 448 -5.39 -22.52 28.52
C SER A 448 -5.05 -21.03 28.38
N GLN A 449 -3.97 -20.57 29.02
CA GLN A 449 -3.52 -19.19 28.87
C GLN A 449 -2.98 -18.94 27.45
N ALA A 450 -2.21 -19.88 26.89
CA ALA A 450 -1.59 -19.76 25.57
C ALA A 450 -2.60 -19.57 24.42
N ALA A 451 -3.87 -19.99 24.60
CA ALA A 451 -4.95 -19.69 23.67
C ALA A 451 -5.22 -18.18 23.50
N GLY A 452 -4.93 -17.38 24.54
CA GLY A 452 -5.03 -15.92 24.50
C GLY A 452 -3.83 -15.20 23.85
N TYR A 453 -2.72 -15.91 23.59
CA TYR A 453 -1.46 -15.33 23.14
C TYR A 453 -1.03 -15.86 21.76
N THR A 454 -1.91 -15.72 20.76
CA THR A 454 -1.61 -16.10 19.36
C THR A 454 -1.18 -14.88 18.53
N PRO A 455 -0.49 -15.06 17.39
CA PRO A 455 -0.22 -13.97 16.45
C PRO A 455 -1.45 -13.13 16.10
N GLN A 456 -2.59 -13.78 15.88
CA GLN A 456 -3.87 -13.11 15.58
C GLN A 456 -4.34 -12.23 16.74
N LYS A 457 -4.15 -12.66 18.00
CA LYS A 457 -4.53 -11.86 19.18
C LYS A 457 -3.61 -10.66 19.38
N TYR A 458 -2.30 -10.82 19.18
CA TYR A 458 -1.33 -9.73 19.26
C TYR A 458 -1.58 -8.65 18.20
N LEU A 459 -1.95 -9.07 16.99
CA LEU A 459 -2.12 -8.16 15.85
C LEU A 459 -3.56 -7.69 15.67
N ALA A 460 -4.51 -8.21 16.45
CA ALA A 460 -5.90 -7.79 16.40
C ALA A 460 -6.06 -6.30 16.75
N GLY A 461 -7.12 -5.72 16.21
CA GLY A 461 -7.59 -4.37 16.52
C GLY A 461 -9.05 -4.24 16.08
N THR A 462 -9.63 -3.07 16.25
CA THR A 462 -11.01 -2.78 15.78
C THR A 462 -11.10 -2.58 14.26
N ASP A 463 -10.02 -2.86 13.54
CA ASP A 463 -9.80 -2.48 12.15
C ASP A 463 -9.59 -3.69 11.21
N ASN A 464 -9.88 -4.89 11.69
CA ASN A 464 -9.83 -6.15 10.95
C ASN A 464 -8.47 -6.44 10.28
N TRP A 465 -7.39 -5.85 10.77
CA TRP A 465 -6.06 -6.14 10.25
C TRP A 465 -5.65 -7.57 10.62
N ASN A 466 -5.50 -8.43 9.61
CA ASN A 466 -5.06 -9.81 9.77
C ASN A 466 -3.93 -10.13 8.78
N PRO A 467 -2.67 -9.79 9.09
CA PRO A 467 -1.53 -10.11 8.23
C PRO A 467 -1.08 -11.58 8.35
N VAL A 468 -1.68 -12.37 9.25
CA VAL A 468 -1.29 -13.77 9.51
C VAL A 468 -1.93 -14.74 8.51
N GLY A 469 -3.01 -14.32 7.83
CA GLY A 469 -3.84 -15.17 6.98
C GLY A 469 -5.08 -15.65 7.69
#